data_AF-A0A6A5CCN0-F1
#
_entry.id   AF-A0A6A5CCN0-F1
#
_cell.length_a   1.000
_cell.length_b   1.000
_cell.length_c   1.000
_cell.angle_alpha   90.00
_cell.angle_beta   90.00
_cell.angle_gamma   90.00
#
_symmetry.space_group_name_H-M   'P 1'
#
loop_
_entity.id
_entity.type
_entity.pdbx_description
1 polymer ?
#
loop_
_entity_poly.entity_id
_entity_poly.type
_entity_poly.pdbx_seq_one_letter_code
_entity_poly.pdbx_strand_id
1 'polypeptide(L)'
;MLAFKPSQQKTSMSSPFHHRSSSPSSPPSPTVTRNSSLNRISGGMSGVTNTTTTTLITTNSSPSGEFSNVSDLLKTYNNFESFIQQNDGKQRLKEYLESSRNEEQLLFVEIMEPYMAVLNPKVSCSTFPTNNNNNNNGKTSVDVSLNSLTENDIEWSSSNEIIMESVKNVSRRRRPSHHQYNPQHPQHPYNHHHHSLVQPSSSSLIQQEDDSPHWTFLDLCKIVFTQFLQDDSPYELNVSSKLKASVKKALISNSEEEAKKSLKSLYHQVLSQMKEEAFKHLRQSEDFKIWVLSKAIDFSQKAEQHSVQSFLEENEMAENWSLFKKKKLFVMKDIRDMTEEDFRKLGVKKLGHVKRLVRRTMEHFSSATTTTVQQ
;
A
#
# COMPACT_ATOMS: atom_id res chain seq x y z
N MET A 1 -57.86 21.96 21.95
CA MET A 1 -56.96 22.87 21.19
C MET A 1 -57.03 22.48 19.74
N LEU A 2 -57.40 23.44 18.90
CA LEU A 2 -57.82 23.27 17.51
C LEU A 2 -56.63 23.01 16.58
N ALA A 3 -56.85 22.09 15.64
CA ALA A 3 -55.93 21.70 14.58
C ALA A 3 -55.82 22.78 13.49
N PHE A 4 -54.60 22.97 12.96
CA PHE A 4 -54.35 23.71 11.72
C PHE A 4 -53.33 22.95 10.86
N LYS A 5 -53.78 22.49 9.69
CA LYS A 5 -52.97 22.15 8.52
C LYS A 5 -53.28 23.18 7.43
N PRO A 6 -52.26 23.69 6.73
CA PRO A 6 -52.27 23.68 5.26
C PRO A 6 -50.85 23.46 4.71
N SER A 7 -50.54 23.28 3.43
CA SER A 7 -51.23 22.97 2.17
C SER A 7 -50.07 22.69 1.19
N GLN A 8 -50.24 21.72 0.29
CA GLN A 8 -49.27 21.44 -0.77
C GLN A 8 -49.42 22.43 -1.91
N GLN A 9 -48.30 22.92 -2.47
CA GLN A 9 -48.26 23.44 -3.83
C GLN A 9 -47.22 22.66 -4.64
N LYS A 10 -47.74 21.82 -5.55
CA LYS A 10 -47.03 21.25 -6.69
C LYS A 10 -46.97 22.31 -7.78
N THR A 11 -45.79 22.67 -8.25
CA THR A 11 -45.59 23.38 -9.51
C THR A 11 -44.86 22.46 -10.49
N SER A 12 -45.64 21.86 -11.38
CA SER A 12 -45.18 21.18 -12.58
C SER A 12 -44.86 22.22 -13.65
N MET A 13 -43.59 22.37 -14.02
CA MET A 13 -43.19 23.07 -15.24
C MET A 13 -42.78 22.02 -16.27
N SER A 14 -43.68 21.81 -17.22
CA SER A 14 -43.44 21.05 -18.44
C SER A 14 -42.73 21.96 -19.45
N SER A 15 -41.69 21.43 -20.10
CA SER A 15 -41.06 22.08 -21.26
C SER A 15 -40.93 21.03 -22.38
N PRO A 16 -41.50 21.29 -23.57
CA PRO A 16 -41.37 20.44 -24.75
C PRO A 16 -40.30 20.97 -25.72
N PHE A 17 -39.94 20.14 -26.71
CA PHE A 17 -39.08 20.38 -27.89
C PHE A 17 -37.56 20.15 -27.70
N HIS A 18 -36.79 19.54 -28.61
CA HIS A 18 -36.98 19.08 -29.99
C HIS A 18 -36.20 17.76 -30.23
N HIS A 19 -36.82 16.82 -30.92
CA HIS A 19 -36.12 15.72 -31.58
C HIS A 19 -35.24 16.27 -32.72
N ARG A 20 -33.93 16.02 -32.65
CA ARG A 20 -33.04 16.12 -33.82
C ARG A 20 -32.53 14.73 -34.14
N SER A 21 -33.20 14.12 -35.11
CA SER A 21 -32.79 12.92 -35.81
C SER A 21 -31.54 13.21 -36.63
N SER A 22 -30.40 12.68 -36.18
CA SER A 22 -29.20 12.53 -37.00
C SER A 22 -28.94 11.04 -37.22
N SER A 23 -29.06 10.65 -38.47
CA SER A 23 -28.87 9.32 -39.03
C SER A 23 -27.47 8.75 -38.71
N PRO A 24 -27.34 7.43 -38.50
CA PRO A 24 -26.04 6.79 -38.35
C PRO A 24 -25.39 6.56 -39.72
N SER A 25 -24.23 7.17 -39.93
CA SER A 25 -23.32 6.84 -41.04
C SER A 25 -22.63 5.51 -40.75
N SER A 26 -22.83 4.54 -41.63
CA SER A 26 -22.23 3.20 -41.60
C SER A 26 -20.69 3.25 -41.64
N PRO A 27 -19.99 2.36 -40.92
CA PRO A 27 -18.55 2.21 -41.08
C PRO A 27 -18.21 1.38 -42.34
N PRO A 28 -17.12 1.69 -43.06
CA PRO A 28 -16.67 0.86 -44.17
C PRO A 28 -16.05 -0.45 -43.66
N SER A 29 -16.44 -1.57 -44.29
CA SER A 29 -15.89 -2.90 -44.04
C SER A 29 -14.42 -2.98 -44.46
N PRO A 30 -13.53 -3.61 -43.67
CA PRO A 30 -12.19 -3.93 -44.14
C PRO A 30 -12.23 -5.17 -45.06
N THR A 31 -11.80 -4.95 -46.30
CA THR A 31 -11.55 -5.97 -47.32
C THR A 31 -10.51 -6.98 -46.83
N VAL A 32 -10.92 -8.24 -46.70
CA VAL A 32 -10.03 -9.39 -46.50
C VAL A 32 -9.27 -9.65 -47.80
N THR A 33 -8.02 -9.18 -47.89
CA THR A 33 -7.11 -9.59 -48.96
C THR A 33 -6.23 -10.72 -48.44
N ARG A 34 -6.62 -11.94 -48.81
CA ARG A 34 -5.86 -13.17 -48.61
C ARG A 34 -4.85 -13.29 -49.75
N ASN A 35 -3.58 -12.98 -49.49
CA ASN A 35 -2.48 -13.34 -50.39
C ASN A 35 -1.51 -14.25 -49.63
N SER A 36 -1.54 -15.53 -50.02
CA SER A 36 -0.41 -16.43 -49.95
C SER A 36 0.75 -15.89 -50.76
N SER A 37 1.97 -15.93 -50.20
CA SER A 37 3.19 -16.38 -50.90
C SER A 37 4.36 -16.39 -49.92
N LEU A 38 5.03 -17.54 -49.82
CA LEU A 38 6.37 -17.66 -49.29
C LEU A 38 7.30 -16.67 -49.99
N ASN A 39 8.24 -16.09 -49.24
CA ASN A 39 9.62 -16.00 -49.70
C ASN A 39 10.59 -15.83 -48.53
N ARG A 40 11.57 -16.73 -48.48
CA ARG A 40 12.84 -16.58 -47.76
C ARG A 40 13.54 -15.33 -48.29
N ILE A 41 14.09 -14.49 -47.42
CA ILE A 41 15.35 -13.79 -47.65
C ILE A 41 15.96 -13.48 -46.27
N SER A 42 17.21 -13.92 -46.15
CA SER A 42 18.17 -13.57 -45.10
C SER A 42 18.56 -12.10 -45.20
N GLY A 43 18.64 -11.38 -44.09
CA GLY A 43 19.11 -10.00 -44.08
C GLY A 43 18.99 -9.38 -42.70
N GLY A 44 20.08 -9.43 -41.94
CA GLY A 44 20.17 -8.82 -40.62
C GLY A 44 20.02 -7.31 -40.67
N MET A 45 19.18 -6.78 -39.79
CA MET A 45 19.27 -5.40 -39.32
C MET A 45 18.96 -5.41 -37.82
N SER A 46 19.99 -5.14 -37.03
CA SER A 46 19.90 -4.89 -35.60
C SER A 46 19.15 -3.56 -35.37
N GLY A 47 17.83 -3.66 -35.23
CA GLY A 47 17.01 -2.58 -34.68
C GLY A 47 17.08 -2.63 -33.16
N VAL A 48 17.93 -1.80 -32.57
CA VAL A 48 17.96 -1.54 -31.13
C VAL A 48 16.69 -0.78 -30.77
N THR A 49 15.66 -1.49 -30.32
CA THR A 49 14.54 -0.89 -29.59
C THR A 49 15.03 -0.61 -28.18
N ASN A 50 15.10 0.68 -27.82
CA ASN A 50 15.36 1.11 -26.45
C ASN A 50 14.15 0.75 -25.59
N THR A 51 14.12 -0.49 -25.10
CA THR A 51 13.25 -0.89 -24.00
C THR A 51 13.83 -0.27 -22.74
N THR A 52 13.26 0.84 -22.29
CA THR A 52 13.61 1.44 -21.00
C THR A 52 13.20 0.48 -19.89
N THR A 53 14.09 -0.44 -19.55
CA THR A 53 13.98 -1.31 -18.37
C THR A 53 14.23 -0.44 -17.15
N THR A 54 13.16 0.12 -16.58
CA THR A 54 13.19 0.72 -15.24
C THR A 54 13.50 -0.39 -14.25
N THR A 55 14.77 -0.52 -13.87
CA THR A 55 15.21 -1.43 -12.82
C THR A 55 14.74 -0.87 -11.48
N LEU A 56 13.58 -1.31 -11.01
CA LEU A 56 13.10 -1.00 -9.66
C LEU A 56 13.98 -1.76 -8.66
N ILE A 57 14.95 -1.05 -8.09
CA ILE A 57 15.75 -1.52 -6.95
C ILE A 57 14.78 -1.73 -5.79
N THR A 58 14.41 -2.99 -5.57
CA THR A 58 13.51 -3.41 -4.49
C THR A 58 14.35 -3.64 -3.25
N THR A 59 14.37 -2.69 -2.32
CA THR A 59 15.02 -2.87 -1.01
C THR A 59 14.16 -3.82 -0.16
N ASN A 60 14.59 -5.08 -0.10
CA ASN A 60 13.89 -6.23 0.49
C ASN A 60 13.92 -6.26 2.04
N SER A 61 13.35 -5.26 2.69
CA SER A 61 13.05 -5.36 4.13
C SER A 61 11.68 -4.76 4.42
N SER A 62 10.65 -5.29 3.75
CA SER A 62 9.28 -4.97 4.13
C SER A 62 8.94 -5.72 5.42
N PRO A 63 8.40 -5.06 6.44
CA PRO A 63 7.61 -5.72 7.47
C PRO A 63 6.36 -6.28 6.79
N SER A 64 6.52 -7.41 6.09
CA SER A 64 5.37 -8.13 5.54
C SER A 64 4.57 -8.57 6.75
N GLY A 65 3.37 -8.01 6.93
CA GLY A 65 2.42 -8.59 7.87
C GLY A 65 2.37 -10.09 7.59
N GLU A 66 2.68 -10.90 8.60
CA GLU A 66 2.65 -12.35 8.46
C GLU A 66 1.18 -12.75 8.31
N PHE A 67 0.72 -12.84 7.05
CA PHE A 67 -0.59 -13.41 6.77
C PHE A 67 -0.58 -14.86 7.25
N SER A 68 -1.65 -15.29 7.91
CA SER A 68 -1.74 -16.68 8.37
C SER A 68 -2.09 -17.65 7.23
N ASN A 69 -2.75 -17.17 6.18
CA ASN A 69 -3.15 -17.94 5.00
C ASN A 69 -3.42 -17.02 3.79
N VAL A 70 -3.62 -17.63 2.61
CA VAL A 70 -3.90 -16.90 1.35
C VAL A 70 -5.23 -16.13 1.42
N SER A 71 -6.25 -16.66 2.10
CA SER A 71 -7.56 -15.98 2.23
C SER A 71 -7.42 -14.64 2.96
N ASP A 72 -6.63 -14.61 4.05
CA ASP A 72 -6.36 -13.38 4.80
C ASP A 72 -5.59 -12.38 3.94
N LEU A 73 -4.57 -12.82 3.19
CA LEU A 73 -3.85 -11.98 2.22
C LEU A 73 -4.81 -11.36 1.20
N LEU A 74 -5.71 -12.15 0.62
CA LEU A 74 -6.69 -11.66 -0.35
C LEU A 74 -7.68 -10.69 0.28
N LYS A 75 -8.14 -10.96 1.52
CA LYS A 75 -9.03 -10.04 2.26
C LYS A 75 -8.34 -8.71 2.55
N THR A 76 -7.08 -8.74 3.00
CA THR A 76 -6.27 -7.55 3.25
C THR A 76 -6.13 -6.72 1.98
N TYR A 77 -5.74 -7.32 0.86
CA TYR A 77 -5.54 -6.54 -0.38
C TYR A 77 -6.86 -6.09 -1.05
N ASN A 78 -8.00 -6.69 -0.71
CA ASN A 78 -9.32 -6.24 -1.20
C ASN A 78 -9.97 -5.17 -0.31
N ASN A 79 -9.43 -4.92 0.88
CA ASN A 79 -9.87 -3.89 1.81
C ASN A 79 -8.96 -2.66 1.71
N PHE A 80 -9.53 -1.48 1.46
CA PHE A 80 -8.75 -0.26 1.23
C PHE A 80 -7.84 0.10 2.42
N GLU A 81 -8.40 0.08 3.62
CA GLU A 81 -7.71 0.47 4.84
C GLU A 81 -6.52 -0.45 5.14
N SER A 82 -6.71 -1.77 5.04
CA SER A 82 -5.63 -2.74 5.18
C SER A 82 -4.62 -2.66 4.04
N PHE A 83 -5.08 -2.39 2.82
CA PHE A 83 -4.24 -2.30 1.62
C PHE A 83 -3.23 -1.15 1.71
N ILE A 84 -3.65 0.05 2.12
CA ILE A 84 -2.76 1.22 2.23
C ILE A 84 -1.80 1.14 3.43
N GLN A 85 -2.09 0.28 4.41
CA GLN A 85 -1.19 -0.01 5.53
C GLN A 85 -0.06 -0.96 5.13
N GLN A 86 -0.22 -1.77 4.07
CA GLN A 86 0.86 -2.59 3.54
C GLN A 86 1.78 -1.72 2.67
N ASN A 87 3.10 -1.79 2.90
CA ASN A 87 4.07 -1.01 2.11
C ASN A 87 3.94 -1.27 0.60
N ASP A 88 3.76 -2.52 0.21
CA ASP A 88 3.63 -2.88 -1.21
C ASP A 88 2.26 -2.52 -1.80
N GLY A 89 1.19 -2.56 -0.99
CA GLY A 89 -0.12 -2.03 -1.36
C GLY A 89 -0.07 -0.52 -1.58
N LYS A 90 0.45 0.24 -0.61
CA LYS A 90 0.65 1.70 -0.70
C LYS A 90 1.46 2.08 -1.94
N GLN A 91 2.56 1.37 -2.21
CA GLN A 91 3.37 1.56 -3.41
C GLN A 91 2.58 1.29 -4.69
N ARG A 92 1.78 0.22 -4.73
CA ARG A 92 0.97 -0.11 -5.91
C ARG A 92 -0.13 0.94 -6.17
N LEU A 93 -0.75 1.48 -5.13
CA LEU A 93 -1.70 2.59 -5.27
C LEU A 93 -1.01 3.88 -5.72
N LYS A 94 0.21 4.14 -5.26
CA LYS A 94 1.02 5.29 -5.71
C LYS A 94 1.25 5.25 -7.22
N GLU A 95 1.69 4.11 -7.75
CA GLU A 95 1.89 3.91 -9.19
C GLU A 95 0.60 4.17 -9.99
N TYR A 96 -0.53 3.67 -9.48
CA TYR A 96 -1.83 3.88 -10.09
C TYR A 96 -2.24 5.37 -10.08
N LEU A 97 -2.11 6.05 -8.95
CA LEU A 97 -2.44 7.47 -8.81
C LEU A 97 -1.55 8.34 -9.70
N GLU A 98 -0.25 8.04 -9.80
CA GLU A 98 0.67 8.73 -10.71
C GLU A 98 0.26 8.55 -12.18
N SER A 99 -0.13 7.33 -12.58
CA SER A 99 -0.62 7.06 -13.93
C SER A 99 -1.92 7.79 -14.26
N SER A 100 -2.78 8.01 -13.25
CA SER A 100 -4.06 8.71 -13.38
C SER A 100 -3.96 10.22 -13.08
N ARG A 101 -2.75 10.72 -12.75
CA ARG A 101 -2.46 12.11 -12.37
C ARG A 101 -3.25 12.61 -11.15
N ASN A 102 -3.43 11.73 -10.16
CA ASN A 102 -4.08 12.03 -8.87
C ASN A 102 -3.14 11.75 -7.68
N GLU A 103 -1.82 11.83 -7.88
CA GLU A 103 -0.82 11.52 -6.86
C GLU A 103 -0.88 12.46 -5.63
N GLU A 104 -1.44 13.65 -5.80
CA GLU A 104 -1.60 14.64 -4.72
C GLU A 104 -2.46 14.10 -3.56
N GLN A 105 -3.41 13.22 -3.83
CA GLN A 105 -4.25 12.61 -2.80
C GLN A 105 -3.41 11.77 -1.83
N LEU A 106 -2.52 10.92 -2.35
CA LEU A 106 -1.66 10.07 -1.53
C LEU A 106 -0.57 10.88 -0.83
N LEU A 107 0.01 11.89 -1.50
CA LEU A 107 0.98 12.80 -0.88
C LEU A 107 0.37 13.55 0.32
N PHE A 108 -0.86 14.02 0.17
CA PHE A 108 -1.59 14.65 1.27
C PHE A 108 -1.81 13.67 2.43
N VAL A 109 -2.23 12.43 2.15
CA VAL A 109 -2.41 11.40 3.18
C VAL A 109 -1.10 11.10 3.91
N GLU A 110 0.01 10.95 3.20
CA GLU A 110 1.35 10.71 3.77
C GLU A 110 1.78 11.83 4.72
N ILE A 111 1.52 13.09 4.36
CA ILE A 111 1.83 14.25 5.21
C ILE A 111 0.94 14.28 6.45
N MET A 112 -0.33 13.90 6.32
CA MET A 112 -1.29 13.93 7.43
C MET A 112 -1.22 12.72 8.37
N GLU A 113 -0.65 11.61 7.91
CA GLU A 113 -0.64 10.31 8.61
C GLU A 113 -0.03 10.38 10.03
N PRO A 114 1.15 10.97 10.27
CA PRO A 114 1.72 11.08 11.61
C PRO A 114 0.82 11.85 12.58
N TYR A 115 0.15 12.90 12.10
CA TYR A 115 -0.74 13.71 12.91
C TYR A 115 -2.05 12.98 13.24
N MET A 116 -2.60 12.25 12.28
CA MET A 116 -3.81 11.46 12.49
C MET A 116 -3.59 10.32 13.48
N ALA A 117 -2.37 9.79 13.54
CA ALA A 117 -1.96 8.80 14.54
C ALA A 117 -1.97 9.36 15.97
N VAL A 118 -1.56 10.62 16.16
CA VAL A 118 -1.61 11.29 17.47
C VAL A 118 -3.03 11.67 17.86
N LEU A 119 -3.87 12.06 16.90
CA LEU A 119 -5.27 12.41 17.17
C LEU A 119 -6.14 11.22 17.59
N ASN A 120 -5.75 10.00 17.21
CA ASN A 120 -6.48 8.79 17.53
C ASN A 120 -5.51 7.72 18.08
N PRO A 121 -4.93 7.92 19.29
CA PRO A 121 -3.91 7.02 19.83
C PRO A 121 -4.45 5.61 20.07
N LYS A 122 -5.78 5.46 20.18
CA LYS A 122 -6.47 4.16 20.29
C LYS A 122 -6.41 3.30 19.02
N VAL A 123 -6.01 3.87 17.88
CA VAL A 123 -5.98 3.18 16.57
C VAL A 123 -4.55 2.84 16.15
N SER A 124 -3.55 3.56 16.67
CA SER A 124 -2.15 3.48 16.22
C SER A 124 -1.36 2.29 16.80
N CYS A 125 -2.01 1.43 17.61
CA CYS A 125 -1.41 0.22 18.16
C CYS A 125 -2.31 -0.99 17.87
N SER A 126 -2.52 -1.27 16.57
CA SER A 126 -2.86 -2.62 16.12
C SER A 126 -1.71 -3.14 15.28
N THR A 127 -0.61 -3.45 15.95
CA THR A 127 0.11 -4.69 15.62
C THR A 127 -0.90 -5.81 15.85
N PHE A 128 -1.57 -6.18 14.76
CA PHE A 128 -2.51 -7.28 14.51
C PHE A 128 -3.32 -7.85 15.70
N PRO A 129 -4.67 -7.88 15.63
CA PRO A 129 -5.43 -8.72 16.54
C PRO A 129 -5.13 -10.19 16.21
N THR A 130 -4.48 -10.90 17.14
CA THR A 130 -4.53 -12.36 17.18
C THR A 130 -6.00 -12.78 17.18
N ASN A 131 -6.37 -13.58 16.20
CA ASN A 131 -7.73 -14.08 15.96
C ASN A 131 -8.28 -14.77 17.22
N ASN A 132 -8.97 -14.01 18.08
CA ASN A 132 -9.60 -14.55 19.28
C ASN A 132 -11.02 -14.98 18.91
N ASN A 133 -11.11 -16.23 18.45
CA ASN A 133 -12.35 -16.87 18.05
C ASN A 133 -13.16 -17.26 19.30
N ASN A 134 -13.79 -16.28 19.96
CA ASN A 134 -14.74 -16.52 21.05
C ASN A 134 -16.17 -16.39 20.52
N ASN A 135 -16.73 -17.54 20.14
CA ASN A 135 -18.18 -17.73 20.05
C ASN A 135 -18.77 -17.60 21.46
N ASN A 136 -19.41 -16.47 21.76
CA ASN A 136 -20.38 -16.39 22.86
C ASN A 136 -21.52 -15.44 22.50
N ASN A 137 -22.67 -16.04 22.22
CA ASN A 137 -23.97 -15.39 22.20
C ASN A 137 -24.30 -14.88 23.61
N GLY A 138 -24.21 -13.57 23.83
CA GLY A 138 -24.53 -12.94 25.11
C GLY A 138 -24.80 -11.45 24.96
N LYS A 139 -26.08 -11.10 24.87
CA LYS A 139 -26.60 -9.74 24.74
C LYS A 139 -26.43 -8.98 26.06
N THR A 140 -25.43 -8.09 26.16
CA THR A 140 -25.39 -7.03 27.18
C THR A 140 -24.89 -5.72 26.59
N SER A 141 -25.76 -4.71 26.62
CA SER A 141 -25.48 -3.32 26.31
C SER A 141 -24.77 -2.69 27.50
N VAL A 142 -23.53 -2.27 27.34
CA VAL A 142 -22.82 -1.44 28.32
C VAL A 142 -22.33 -0.18 27.59
N ASP A 143 -23.01 0.93 27.88
CA ASP A 143 -22.57 2.28 27.50
C ASP A 143 -21.26 2.58 28.24
N VAL A 144 -20.15 2.68 27.49
CA VAL A 144 -18.87 3.16 28.02
C VAL A 144 -18.74 4.63 27.63
N SER A 145 -18.99 5.48 28.62
CA SER A 145 -18.86 6.93 28.54
C SER A 145 -17.40 7.33 28.32
N LEU A 146 -17.11 7.92 27.16
CA LEU A 146 -15.79 8.41 26.73
C LEU A 146 -15.68 9.91 27.00
N ASN A 147 -15.39 10.32 28.23
CA ASN A 147 -15.03 11.71 28.56
C ASN A 147 -14.07 11.73 29.76
N SER A 148 -12.77 11.59 29.50
CA SER A 148 -11.64 12.22 30.22
C SER A 148 -10.35 11.47 29.89
N LEU A 149 -9.57 12.03 28.97
CA LEU A 149 -8.15 11.72 28.82
C LEU A 149 -7.47 13.07 28.68
N THR A 150 -6.75 13.44 29.73
CA THR A 150 -5.96 14.66 29.81
C THR A 150 -4.82 14.59 28.80
N GLU A 151 -4.71 15.63 27.98
CA GLU A 151 -3.58 15.94 27.11
C GLU A 151 -2.33 16.09 27.98
N ASN A 152 -1.51 15.06 28.04
CA ASN A 152 -0.13 15.18 28.52
C ASN A 152 0.80 15.03 27.30
N ASP A 153 1.81 15.88 27.29
CA ASP A 153 2.83 16.08 26.26
C ASP A 153 3.29 14.77 25.62
N ILE A 154 2.77 14.50 24.41
CA ILE A 154 3.32 13.49 23.52
C ILE A 154 4.52 14.16 22.85
N GLU A 155 5.71 13.61 23.03
CA GLU A 155 6.97 14.13 22.47
C GLU A 155 7.02 13.83 20.95
N TRP A 156 7.15 14.86 20.11
CA TRP A 156 6.92 14.82 18.65
C TRP A 156 8.21 14.72 17.80
N SER A 157 9.39 14.69 18.43
CA SER A 157 10.67 15.01 17.80
C SER A 157 11.03 14.14 16.58
N SER A 158 10.86 12.81 16.65
CA SER A 158 11.33 11.91 15.59
C SER A 158 10.47 11.91 14.30
N SER A 159 9.18 12.23 14.37
CA SER A 159 8.29 12.24 13.19
C SER A 159 8.48 13.46 12.29
N ASN A 160 9.00 14.56 12.85
CA ASN A 160 9.09 15.85 12.16
C ASN A 160 10.14 15.86 11.03
N GLU A 161 11.24 15.11 11.18
CA GLU A 161 12.30 15.05 10.16
C GLU A 161 11.81 14.32 8.89
N ILE A 162 11.06 13.21 9.05
CA ILE A 162 10.47 12.44 7.95
C ILE A 162 9.41 13.26 7.21
N ILE A 163 8.61 14.04 7.94
CA ILE A 163 7.63 14.97 7.36
C ILE A 163 8.35 16.06 6.56
N MET A 164 9.43 16.63 7.10
CA MET A 164 10.23 17.66 6.42
C MET A 164 10.87 17.14 5.14
N GLU A 165 11.45 15.95 5.16
CA GLU A 165 12.00 15.28 3.97
C GLU A 165 10.89 15.10 2.91
N SER A 166 9.70 14.66 3.34
CA SER A 166 8.54 14.44 2.47
C SER A 166 8.03 15.75 1.85
N VAL A 167 7.84 16.80 2.64
CA VAL A 167 7.38 18.13 2.17
C VAL A 167 8.44 18.79 1.27
N LYS A 168 9.73 18.68 1.60
CA LYS A 168 10.84 19.15 0.75
C LYS A 168 10.89 18.38 -0.57
N ASN A 169 10.65 17.08 -0.55
CA ASN A 169 10.62 16.24 -1.75
C ASN A 169 9.41 16.57 -2.64
N VAL A 170 8.25 16.88 -2.06
CA VAL A 170 7.08 17.41 -2.79
C VAL A 170 7.44 18.75 -3.46
N SER A 171 8.09 19.66 -2.73
CA SER A 171 8.51 20.97 -3.26
C SER A 171 9.55 20.87 -4.39
N ARG A 172 10.39 19.82 -4.39
CA ARG A 172 11.41 19.56 -5.42
C ARG A 172 10.85 18.88 -6.67
N ARG A 173 9.71 18.18 -6.58
CA ARG A 173 9.02 17.56 -7.72
C ARG A 173 8.19 18.57 -8.51
N ARG A 174 8.73 19.78 -8.75
CA ARG A 174 8.14 20.69 -9.74
C ARG A 174 8.03 19.93 -11.06
N ARG A 175 6.80 19.68 -11.51
CA ARG A 175 6.53 19.11 -12.82
C ARG A 175 7.34 19.92 -13.83
N PRO A 176 8.23 19.30 -14.62
CA PRO A 176 8.81 19.98 -15.75
C PRO A 176 7.62 20.45 -16.58
N SER A 177 7.42 21.76 -16.67
CA SER A 177 6.58 22.28 -17.74
C SER A 177 7.21 21.72 -19.00
N HIS A 178 6.45 20.96 -19.79
CA HIS A 178 6.89 20.50 -21.10
C HIS A 178 7.07 21.74 -22.00
N HIS A 179 8.14 22.48 -21.78
CA HIS A 179 8.74 23.35 -22.77
C HIS A 179 9.58 22.43 -23.65
N GLN A 180 9.21 22.35 -24.92
CA GLN A 180 9.99 21.74 -25.98
C GLN A 180 11.40 22.35 -25.96
N TYR A 181 12.35 21.64 -25.36
CA TYR A 181 13.75 22.00 -25.44
C TYR A 181 14.33 21.42 -26.73
N ASN A 182 14.76 22.33 -27.60
CA ASN A 182 15.52 22.06 -28.80
C ASN A 182 17.00 21.93 -28.42
N PRO A 183 17.66 20.76 -28.55
CA PRO A 183 19.05 20.62 -28.14
C PRO A 183 19.98 20.93 -29.31
N GLN A 184 20.67 22.07 -29.22
CA GLN A 184 21.93 22.27 -29.92
C GLN A 184 23.06 22.53 -28.91
N HIS A 185 24.17 21.84 -29.16
CA HIS A 185 25.54 22.18 -28.76
C HIS A 185 26.13 21.64 -27.42
N PRO A 186 27.49 21.55 -27.31
CA PRO A 186 28.16 20.26 -27.27
C PRO A 186 29.02 20.03 -26.01
N GLN A 187 29.55 18.81 -25.97
CA GLN A 187 30.38 18.14 -24.98
C GLN A 187 31.64 18.92 -24.55
N HIS A 188 31.92 18.97 -23.24
CA HIS A 188 33.25 19.20 -22.68
C HIS A 188 33.66 18.08 -21.70
N PRO A 189 34.95 17.70 -21.64
CA PRO A 189 35.41 16.50 -20.96
C PRO A 189 35.70 16.70 -19.47
N TYR A 190 35.58 15.57 -18.77
CA TYR A 190 35.81 15.31 -17.35
C TYR A 190 37.21 15.68 -16.85
N ASN A 191 37.28 16.20 -15.62
CA ASN A 191 38.52 16.28 -14.84
C ASN A 191 38.34 15.46 -13.54
N HIS A 192 39.13 14.38 -13.41
CA HIS A 192 39.18 13.54 -12.21
C HIS A 192 40.15 14.17 -11.19
N HIS A 193 39.70 14.41 -9.96
CA HIS A 193 40.57 14.68 -8.81
C HIS A 193 40.35 13.61 -7.75
N HIS A 194 41.45 12.95 -7.38
CA HIS A 194 41.57 12.03 -6.26
C HIS A 194 41.55 12.82 -4.95
N HIS A 195 40.57 12.58 -4.08
CA HIS A 195 40.60 13.03 -2.69
C HIS A 195 40.99 11.88 -1.76
N SER A 196 42.06 12.14 -1.00
CA SER A 196 42.67 11.29 0.02
C SER A 196 41.76 11.18 1.25
N LEU A 197 41.52 9.96 1.73
CA LEU A 197 40.84 9.68 3.00
C LEU A 197 41.77 10.06 4.16
N VAL A 198 41.35 11.04 4.97
CA VAL A 198 41.85 11.27 6.32
C VAL A 198 40.75 10.81 7.28
N GLN A 199 41.04 9.81 8.11
CA GLN A 199 40.16 9.41 9.21
C GLN A 199 40.34 10.37 10.39
N PRO A 200 39.27 11.00 10.91
CA PRO A 200 39.33 11.63 12.22
C PRO A 200 38.91 10.64 13.31
N SER A 201 39.73 10.62 14.35
CA SER A 201 39.57 9.85 15.57
C SER A 201 38.52 10.44 16.51
N SER A 202 37.84 9.54 17.24
CA SER A 202 37.35 9.71 18.60
C SER A 202 36.32 10.82 18.87
N SER A 203 35.05 10.45 18.72
CA SER A 203 33.87 11.25 19.09
C SER A 203 33.71 11.39 20.60
N SER A 204 33.82 12.62 21.10
CA SER A 204 33.24 13.08 22.35
C SER A 204 31.71 13.11 22.23
N LEU A 205 31.01 12.45 23.15
CA LEU A 205 29.56 12.44 23.28
C LEU A 205 29.07 13.84 23.71
N ILE A 206 28.85 14.72 22.74
CA ILE A 206 28.13 15.97 22.93
C ILE A 206 26.64 15.60 22.93
N GLN A 207 25.94 15.81 24.05
CA GLN A 207 24.48 15.86 24.07
C GLN A 207 24.07 17.04 23.19
N GLN A 208 23.82 16.77 21.90
CA GLN A 208 23.09 17.70 21.05
C GLN A 208 21.65 17.71 21.58
N GLU A 209 21.28 18.80 22.25
CA GLU A 209 19.87 19.13 22.44
C GLU A 209 19.25 19.18 21.04
N ASP A 210 18.30 18.29 20.81
CA ASP A 210 17.62 18.10 19.54
C ASP A 210 16.65 19.30 19.36
N ASP A 211 17.18 20.42 18.87
CA ASP A 211 16.45 21.64 18.46
C ASP A 211 15.56 21.38 17.22
N SER A 212 14.94 20.20 17.15
CA SER A 212 13.99 19.86 16.11
C SER A 212 12.75 20.75 16.26
N PRO A 213 12.39 21.53 15.21
CA PRO A 213 11.27 22.46 15.30
C PRO A 213 10.00 21.69 15.65
N HIS A 214 9.35 22.06 16.76
CA HIS A 214 8.04 21.56 17.14
C HIS A 214 6.98 22.17 16.21
N TRP A 215 6.44 21.37 15.30
CA TRP A 215 5.36 21.79 14.41
C TRP A 215 4.02 21.78 15.14
N THR A 216 3.29 22.90 15.09
CA THR A 216 1.91 22.98 15.61
C THR A 216 0.90 22.50 14.57
N PHE A 217 -0.35 22.22 14.98
CA PHE A 217 -1.41 21.93 14.01
C PHE A 217 -1.70 23.12 13.09
N LEU A 218 -1.45 24.34 13.55
CA LEU A 218 -1.57 25.55 12.74
C LEU A 218 -0.52 25.59 11.62
N ASP A 219 0.72 25.18 11.90
CA ASP A 219 1.78 25.13 10.88
C ASP A 219 1.51 24.07 9.82
N LEU A 220 1.04 22.89 10.25
CA LEU A 220 0.55 21.87 9.32
C LEU A 220 -0.62 22.40 8.48
N CYS A 221 -1.58 23.09 9.11
CA CYS A 221 -2.71 23.67 8.42
C CYS A 221 -2.27 24.68 7.34
N LYS A 222 -1.24 25.49 7.62
CA LYS A 222 -0.65 26.42 6.66
C LYS A 222 0.00 25.68 5.48
N ILE A 223 0.76 24.61 5.75
CA ILE A 223 1.35 23.77 4.70
C ILE A 223 0.24 23.19 3.84
N VAL A 224 -0.75 22.54 4.44
CA VAL A 224 -1.84 21.86 3.73
C VAL A 224 -2.60 22.87 2.87
N PHE A 225 -2.92 24.03 3.41
CA PHE A 225 -3.63 25.05 2.66
C PHE A 225 -2.83 25.53 1.45
N THR A 226 -1.54 25.86 1.66
CA THR A 226 -0.67 26.39 0.61
C THR A 226 -0.36 25.35 -0.47
N GLN A 227 -0.06 24.11 -0.06
CA GLN A 227 0.38 23.06 -0.98
C GLN A 227 -0.79 22.30 -1.62
N PHE A 228 -1.96 22.24 -1.01
CA PHE A 228 -3.03 21.35 -1.50
C PHE A 228 -4.39 22.02 -1.70
N LEU A 229 -4.64 23.22 -1.17
CA LEU A 229 -5.96 23.84 -1.26
C LEU A 229 -5.99 25.16 -2.04
N GLN A 230 -4.84 25.82 -2.21
CA GLN A 230 -4.70 26.98 -3.08
C GLN A 230 -4.97 26.60 -4.54
N ASP A 231 -5.73 27.46 -5.24
CA ASP A 231 -6.18 27.21 -6.61
C ASP A 231 -5.02 27.28 -7.65
N ASP A 232 -3.88 27.85 -7.26
CA ASP A 232 -2.64 27.90 -8.05
C ASP A 232 -1.61 26.84 -7.65
N SER A 233 -1.97 25.94 -6.72
CA SER A 233 -1.07 24.87 -6.30
C SER A 233 -0.88 23.81 -7.40
N PRO A 234 0.36 23.34 -7.65
CA PRO A 234 0.58 22.19 -8.54
C PRO A 234 0.01 20.86 -7.99
N TYR A 235 -0.35 20.81 -6.71
CA TYR A 235 -0.93 19.64 -6.02
C TYR A 235 -2.32 19.96 -5.45
N GLU A 236 -3.06 20.87 -6.10
CA GLU A 236 -4.42 21.20 -5.68
C GLU A 236 -5.31 19.94 -5.60
N LEU A 237 -5.86 19.69 -4.42
CA LEU A 237 -6.83 18.64 -4.17
C LEU A 237 -8.20 19.01 -4.72
N ASN A 238 -8.84 18.07 -5.41
CA ASN A 238 -10.21 18.19 -5.85
C ASN A 238 -11.21 17.99 -4.69
N VAL A 239 -11.36 19.03 -3.87
CA VAL A 239 -12.27 19.05 -2.71
C VAL A 239 -13.28 20.19 -2.80
N SER A 240 -14.40 20.04 -2.10
CA SER A 240 -15.46 21.06 -2.11
C SER A 240 -14.97 22.42 -1.60
N SER A 241 -15.47 23.50 -2.21
CA SER A 241 -15.17 24.88 -1.81
C SER A 241 -15.52 25.16 -0.34
N LYS A 242 -16.57 24.51 0.19
CA LYS A 242 -16.94 24.57 1.59
C LYS A 242 -15.83 24.08 2.51
N LEU A 243 -15.15 22.99 2.13
CA LEU A 243 -14.07 22.41 2.91
C LEU A 243 -12.80 23.28 2.83
N LYS A 244 -12.46 23.78 1.64
CA LYS A 244 -11.40 24.79 1.46
C LYS A 244 -11.64 26.02 2.35
N ALA A 245 -12.87 26.54 2.34
CA ALA A 245 -13.26 27.70 3.15
C ALA A 245 -13.18 27.41 4.66
N SER A 246 -13.52 26.19 5.09
CA SER A 246 -13.40 25.78 6.49
C SER A 246 -11.95 25.77 6.97
N VAL A 247 -11.03 25.22 6.17
CA VAL A 247 -9.58 25.21 6.50
C VAL A 247 -9.02 26.63 6.48
N LYS A 248 -9.39 27.44 5.48
CA LYS A 248 -9.00 28.86 5.40
C LYS A 248 -9.49 29.66 6.62
N LYS A 249 -10.72 29.41 7.07
CA LYS A 249 -11.28 30.06 8.25
C LYS A 249 -10.47 29.74 9.50
N ALA A 250 -10.10 28.47 9.70
CA ALA A 250 -9.28 28.04 10.83
C ALA A 250 -7.89 28.72 10.86
N LEU A 251 -7.30 28.96 9.68
CA LEU A 251 -6.06 29.72 9.56
C LEU A 251 -6.21 31.19 9.92
N ILE A 252 -7.30 31.83 9.48
CA ILE A 252 -7.57 33.25 9.75
C ILE A 252 -7.93 33.47 11.23
N SER A 253 -8.69 32.56 11.82
CA SER A 253 -9.04 32.61 13.25
C SER A 253 -7.87 32.26 14.16
N ASN A 254 -6.79 31.68 13.61
CA ASN A 254 -5.63 31.20 14.35
C ASN A 254 -6.01 30.27 15.52
N SER A 255 -7.08 29.48 15.34
CA SER A 255 -7.55 28.50 16.33
C SER A 255 -7.05 27.11 15.98
N GLU A 256 -6.32 26.50 16.91
CA GLU A 256 -5.76 25.16 16.77
C GLU A 256 -6.84 24.07 16.73
N GLU A 257 -7.93 24.25 17.48
CA GLU A 257 -9.07 23.35 17.54
C GLU A 257 -9.87 23.37 16.23
N GLU A 258 -10.11 24.56 15.65
CA GLU A 258 -10.72 24.69 14.33
C GLU A 258 -9.81 24.07 13.25
N ALA A 259 -8.49 24.24 13.34
CA ALA A 259 -7.53 23.66 12.41
C ALA A 259 -7.55 22.13 12.48
N LYS A 260 -7.43 21.56 13.68
CA LYS A 260 -7.51 20.12 13.95
C LYS A 260 -8.80 19.50 13.44
N LYS A 261 -9.96 20.15 13.70
CA LYS A 261 -11.27 19.69 13.21
C LYS A 261 -11.38 19.73 11.69
N SER A 262 -10.96 20.83 11.06
CA SER A 262 -11.06 21.00 9.61
C SER A 262 -10.10 20.09 8.85
N LEU A 263 -8.86 19.93 9.32
CA LEU A 263 -7.89 18.98 8.77
C LEU A 263 -8.33 17.52 8.91
N LYS A 264 -8.92 17.13 10.04
CA LYS A 264 -9.51 15.79 10.21
C LYS A 264 -10.64 15.54 9.22
N SER A 265 -11.52 16.52 9.03
CA SER A 265 -12.59 16.43 8.03
C SER A 265 -12.04 16.33 6.61
N LEU A 266 -10.98 17.08 6.29
CA LEU A 266 -10.30 17.02 4.99
C LEU A 266 -9.65 15.65 4.75
N TYR A 267 -8.93 15.14 5.75
CA TYR A 267 -8.31 13.81 5.71
C TYR A 267 -9.31 12.70 5.38
N HIS A 268 -10.44 12.65 6.10
CA HIS A 268 -11.47 11.66 5.85
C HIS A 268 -12.13 11.81 4.46
N GLN A 269 -12.33 13.05 3.99
CA GLN A 269 -12.88 13.28 2.66
C GLN A 269 -11.96 12.74 1.57
N VAL A 270 -10.65 13.03 1.66
CA VAL A 270 -9.67 12.57 0.67
C VAL A 270 -9.53 11.04 0.70
N LEU A 271 -9.46 10.43 1.90
CA LEU A 271 -9.47 8.97 2.01
C LEU A 271 -10.72 8.34 1.39
N SER A 272 -11.89 8.95 1.60
CA SER A 272 -13.14 8.46 1.01
C SER A 272 -13.11 8.56 -0.52
N GLN A 273 -12.58 9.64 -1.09
CA GLN A 273 -12.41 9.78 -2.54
C GLN A 273 -11.43 8.74 -3.09
N MET A 274 -10.26 8.59 -2.47
CA MET A 274 -9.28 7.57 -2.84
C MET A 274 -9.90 6.16 -2.82
N LYS A 275 -10.72 5.85 -1.81
CA LYS A 275 -11.38 4.55 -1.69
C LYS A 275 -12.42 4.31 -2.78
N GLU A 276 -13.34 5.26 -2.97
CA GLU A 276 -14.51 5.09 -3.85
C GLU A 276 -14.18 5.28 -5.33
N GLU A 277 -13.17 6.08 -5.65
CA GLU A 277 -12.77 6.39 -7.02
C GLU A 277 -11.52 5.59 -7.37
N ALA A 278 -10.36 5.96 -6.83
CA ALA A 278 -9.08 5.39 -7.25
C ALA A 278 -8.95 3.89 -6.94
N PHE A 279 -9.12 3.50 -5.68
CA PHE A 279 -8.93 2.11 -5.25
C PHE A 279 -9.98 1.18 -5.85
N LYS A 280 -11.25 1.63 -5.95
CA LYS A 280 -12.31 0.88 -6.62
C LYS A 280 -11.95 0.57 -8.08
N HIS A 281 -11.44 1.55 -8.83
CA HIS A 281 -11.00 1.34 -10.21
C HIS A 281 -9.73 0.49 -10.30
N LEU A 282 -8.74 0.74 -9.44
CA LEU A 282 -7.54 -0.09 -9.34
C LEU A 282 -7.91 -1.56 -9.11
N ARG A 283 -8.80 -1.86 -8.16
CA ARG A 283 -9.23 -3.23 -7.85
C ARG A 283 -9.92 -3.95 -9.02
N GLN A 284 -10.57 -3.20 -9.89
CA GLN A 284 -11.23 -3.74 -11.08
C GLN A 284 -10.26 -3.97 -12.24
N SER A 285 -9.11 -3.29 -12.23
CA SER A 285 -8.09 -3.43 -13.28
C SER A 285 -7.51 -4.85 -13.33
N GLU A 286 -7.17 -5.31 -14.53
CA GLU A 286 -6.58 -6.64 -14.71
C GLU A 286 -5.17 -6.70 -14.12
N ASP A 287 -4.39 -5.63 -14.28
CA ASP A 287 -3.05 -5.51 -13.72
C ASP A 287 -3.03 -5.67 -12.20
N PHE A 288 -4.06 -5.16 -11.50
CA PHE A 288 -4.18 -5.35 -10.06
C PHE A 288 -4.50 -6.81 -9.71
N LYS A 289 -5.42 -7.46 -10.42
CA LYS A 289 -5.75 -8.87 -10.17
C LYS A 289 -4.53 -9.78 -10.40
N ILE A 290 -3.78 -9.54 -11.47
CA ILE A 290 -2.53 -10.25 -11.76
C ILE A 290 -1.52 -10.01 -10.62
N TRP A 291 -1.37 -8.76 -10.18
CA TRP A 291 -0.47 -8.42 -9.07
C TRP A 291 -0.85 -9.13 -7.77
N VAL A 292 -2.14 -9.11 -7.37
CA VAL A 292 -2.62 -9.81 -6.16
C VAL A 292 -2.43 -11.32 -6.30
N LEU A 293 -2.68 -11.89 -7.49
CA LEU A 293 -2.46 -13.33 -7.73
C LEU A 293 -0.98 -13.69 -7.61
N SER A 294 -0.08 -12.86 -8.14
CA SER A 294 1.37 -13.04 -7.95
C SER A 294 1.74 -13.04 -6.47
N LYS A 295 1.20 -12.10 -5.69
CA LYS A 295 1.42 -12.04 -4.23
C LYS A 295 0.91 -13.28 -3.51
N ALA A 296 -0.26 -13.80 -3.90
CA ALA A 296 -0.82 -15.03 -3.35
C ALA A 296 0.05 -16.25 -3.67
N ILE A 297 0.58 -16.34 -4.90
CA ILE A 297 1.49 -17.40 -5.32
C ILE A 297 2.80 -17.32 -4.53
N ASP A 298 3.42 -16.15 -4.46
CA ASP A 298 4.67 -15.93 -3.72
C ASP A 298 4.49 -16.29 -2.24
N PHE A 299 3.38 -15.87 -1.63
CA PHE A 299 3.03 -16.21 -0.26
C PHE A 299 2.85 -17.73 -0.08
N SER A 300 2.12 -18.40 -0.98
CA SER A 300 1.95 -19.85 -0.95
C SER A 300 3.28 -20.60 -1.10
N GLN A 301 4.21 -20.08 -1.90
CA GLN A 301 5.53 -20.68 -2.10
C GLN A 301 6.44 -20.47 -0.90
N LYS A 302 6.34 -19.35 -0.16
CA LYS A 302 7.10 -19.13 1.07
C LYS A 302 6.82 -20.20 2.13
N ALA A 303 5.57 -20.63 2.27
CA ALA A 303 5.23 -21.75 3.16
C ALA A 303 5.91 -23.07 2.73
N GLU A 304 6.10 -23.29 1.43
CA GLU A 304 6.83 -24.45 0.90
C GLU A 304 8.35 -24.36 1.11
N GLN A 305 8.88 -23.16 1.33
CA GLN A 305 10.31 -22.88 1.54
C GLN A 305 10.75 -22.98 3.01
N HIS A 306 9.86 -23.35 3.94
CA HIS A 306 10.26 -23.56 5.34
C HIS A 306 11.37 -24.62 5.41
N SER A 307 12.41 -24.35 6.20
CA SER A 307 13.57 -25.24 6.22
C SER A 307 13.24 -26.54 6.95
N VAL A 308 13.64 -27.67 6.38
CA VAL A 308 13.49 -28.98 7.04
C VAL A 308 14.24 -28.98 8.37
N GLN A 309 15.36 -28.25 8.47
CA GLN A 309 16.13 -28.14 9.70
C GLN A 309 15.31 -27.51 10.84
N SER A 310 14.75 -26.32 10.61
CA SER A 310 13.91 -25.62 11.60
C SER A 310 12.71 -26.47 11.99
N PHE A 311 12.05 -27.09 11.01
CA PHE A 311 10.94 -28.01 11.26
C PHE A 311 11.33 -29.21 12.15
N LEU A 312 12.52 -29.79 11.94
CA LEU A 312 13.02 -30.88 12.77
C LEU A 312 13.37 -30.41 14.19
N GLU A 313 13.94 -29.22 14.33
CA GLU A 313 14.29 -28.61 15.63
C GLU A 313 13.03 -28.33 16.45
N GLU A 314 12.02 -27.68 15.86
CA GLU A 314 10.72 -27.37 16.47
C GLU A 314 9.96 -28.61 16.96
N ASN A 315 10.19 -29.76 16.33
CA ASN A 315 9.49 -31.01 16.63
C ASN A 315 10.34 -32.02 17.41
N GLU A 316 11.46 -31.59 18.00
CA GLU A 316 12.38 -32.39 18.82
C GLU A 316 12.94 -33.61 18.06
N MET A 317 13.30 -33.42 16.79
CA MET A 317 13.85 -34.45 15.90
C MET A 317 15.14 -33.99 15.19
N ALA A 318 15.82 -32.99 15.75
CA ALA A 318 17.03 -32.40 15.18
C ALA A 318 18.15 -33.42 14.92
N GLU A 319 18.19 -34.54 15.64
CA GLU A 319 19.20 -35.59 15.42
C GLU A 319 19.10 -36.23 14.03
N ASN A 320 17.92 -36.19 13.41
CA ASN A 320 17.69 -36.76 12.09
C ASN A 320 18.20 -35.85 10.96
N TRP A 321 18.56 -34.58 11.22
CA TRP A 321 18.90 -33.59 10.19
C TRP A 321 19.99 -34.06 9.23
N SER A 322 21.01 -34.75 9.73
CA SER A 322 22.10 -35.30 8.92
C SER A 322 21.62 -36.24 7.80
N LEU A 323 20.52 -36.97 8.01
CA LEU A 323 19.92 -37.88 7.05
C LEU A 323 19.27 -37.12 5.89
N PHE A 324 18.50 -36.07 6.20
CA PHE A 324 17.86 -35.18 5.22
C PHE A 324 18.90 -34.42 4.41
N LYS A 325 19.91 -33.86 5.08
CA LYS A 325 21.04 -33.18 4.45
C LYS A 325 21.79 -34.09 3.47
N LYS A 326 22.03 -35.36 3.83
CA LYS A 326 22.68 -36.35 2.95
C LYS A 326 21.88 -36.61 1.66
N LYS A 327 20.55 -36.53 1.72
CA LYS A 327 19.65 -36.68 0.56
C LYS A 327 19.30 -35.36 -0.13
N LYS A 328 19.88 -34.24 0.30
CA LYS A 328 19.60 -32.89 -0.23
C LYS A 328 18.13 -32.48 -0.08
N LEU A 329 17.47 -32.91 0.99
CA LEU A 329 16.11 -32.52 1.35
C LEU A 329 16.21 -31.32 2.30
N PHE A 330 16.16 -30.11 1.75
CA PHE A 330 16.44 -28.88 2.49
C PHE A 330 15.19 -28.11 2.86
N VAL A 331 14.13 -28.22 2.05
CA VAL A 331 12.88 -27.46 2.22
C VAL A 331 11.71 -28.40 2.43
N MET A 332 10.67 -27.94 3.13
CA MET A 332 9.49 -28.75 3.45
C MET A 332 8.84 -29.36 2.21
N LYS A 333 8.90 -28.65 1.06
CA LYS A 333 8.45 -29.17 -0.24
C LYS A 333 9.07 -30.52 -0.61
N ASP A 334 10.35 -30.73 -0.29
CA ASP A 334 11.09 -31.95 -0.66
C ASP A 334 10.58 -33.18 0.10
N ILE A 335 9.91 -32.98 1.23
CA ILE A 335 9.43 -34.05 2.11
C ILE A 335 7.90 -34.16 2.16
N ARG A 336 7.19 -33.31 1.41
CA ARG A 336 5.72 -33.17 1.44
C ARG A 336 4.99 -34.49 1.27
N ASP A 337 5.40 -35.26 0.27
CA ASP A 337 4.73 -36.50 -0.14
C ASP A 337 5.45 -37.76 0.37
N MET A 338 6.37 -37.63 1.34
CA MET A 338 7.09 -38.76 1.91
C MET A 338 6.19 -39.61 2.81
N THR A 339 6.19 -40.92 2.58
CA THR A 339 5.47 -41.91 3.38
C THR A 339 6.30 -42.42 4.56
N GLU A 340 5.70 -43.20 5.47
CA GLU A 340 6.45 -43.87 6.54
C GLU A 340 7.62 -44.71 6.00
N GLU A 341 7.43 -45.37 4.85
CA GLU A 341 8.45 -46.20 4.21
C GLU A 341 9.60 -45.35 3.66
N ASP A 342 9.31 -44.16 3.12
CA ASP A 342 10.34 -43.25 2.60
C ASP A 342 11.22 -42.72 3.74
N PHE A 343 10.63 -42.39 4.89
CA PHE A 343 11.40 -41.99 6.08
C PHE A 343 12.22 -43.15 6.66
N ARG A 344 11.73 -44.39 6.60
CA ARG A 344 12.53 -45.58 6.96
C ARG A 344 13.71 -45.76 6.01
N LYS A 345 13.49 -45.64 4.69
CA LYS A 345 14.55 -45.66 3.66
C LYS A 345 15.55 -44.52 3.79
N LEU A 346 15.13 -43.39 4.35
CA LEU A 346 16.00 -42.26 4.69
C LEU A 346 16.97 -42.59 5.84
N GLY A 347 16.64 -43.59 6.66
CA GLY A 347 17.44 -44.05 7.79
C GLY A 347 16.90 -43.66 9.17
N VAL A 348 15.65 -43.19 9.27
CA VAL A 348 15.03 -42.86 10.55
C VAL A 348 14.71 -44.16 11.31
N LYS A 349 15.52 -44.47 12.33
CA LYS A 349 15.44 -45.76 13.06
C LYS A 349 14.26 -45.86 14.03
N LYS A 350 13.91 -44.75 14.69
CA LYS A 350 12.87 -44.71 15.72
C LYS A 350 11.49 -44.71 15.06
N LEU A 351 10.70 -45.76 15.24
CA LEU A 351 9.34 -45.85 14.70
C LEU A 351 8.45 -44.66 15.14
N GLY A 352 8.62 -44.19 16.37
CA GLY A 352 7.92 -43.00 16.87
C GLY A 352 8.26 -41.73 16.09
N HIS A 353 9.52 -41.57 15.64
CA HIS A 353 9.94 -40.41 14.85
C HIS A 353 9.38 -40.49 13.43
N VAL A 354 9.37 -41.68 12.80
CA VAL A 354 8.75 -41.90 11.48
C VAL A 354 7.28 -41.47 11.50
N LYS A 355 6.50 -41.98 12.47
CA LYS A 355 5.08 -41.61 12.62
C LYS A 355 4.89 -40.13 12.91
N ARG A 356 5.74 -39.54 13.77
CA ARG A 356 5.71 -38.12 14.08
C ARG A 356 6.03 -37.26 12.85
N LEU A 357 7.02 -37.62 12.03
CA LEU A 357 7.38 -36.93 10.79
C LEU A 357 6.24 -36.93 9.79
N VAL A 358 5.65 -38.10 9.51
CA VAL A 358 4.49 -38.19 8.58
C VAL A 358 3.36 -37.31 9.10
N ARG A 359 2.97 -37.47 10.38
CA ARG A 359 1.91 -36.67 10.98
C ARG A 359 2.20 -35.18 10.94
N ARG A 360 3.39 -34.73 11.35
CA ARG A 360 3.75 -33.31 11.41
C ARG A 360 3.91 -32.68 10.03
N THR A 361 4.41 -33.44 9.05
CA THR A 361 4.50 -32.97 7.66
C THR A 361 3.09 -32.81 7.09
N MET A 362 2.21 -33.81 7.29
CA MET A 362 0.80 -33.69 6.91
C MET A 362 0.12 -32.53 7.61
N GLU A 363 0.32 -32.34 8.92
CA GLU A 363 -0.22 -31.20 9.68
C GLU A 363 0.29 -29.87 9.14
N HIS A 364 1.58 -29.74 8.83
CA HIS A 364 2.19 -28.52 8.29
C HIS A 364 1.56 -28.10 6.95
N PHE A 365 1.29 -29.07 6.06
CA PHE A 365 0.66 -28.78 4.77
C PHE A 365 -0.88 -28.74 4.85
N SER A 366 -1.49 -29.44 5.80
CA SER A 366 -2.93 -29.41 6.03
C SER A 366 -3.36 -28.13 6.73
N SER A 367 -2.60 -27.64 7.70
CA SER A 367 -2.85 -26.35 8.35
C SER A 367 -2.78 -25.20 7.35
N ALA A 368 -1.94 -25.30 6.31
CA ALA A 368 -1.92 -24.36 5.19
C ALA A 368 -3.22 -24.37 4.35
N THR A 369 -3.95 -25.48 4.30
CA THR A 369 -5.21 -25.62 3.51
C THR A 369 -6.50 -25.52 4.33
N THR A 370 -6.51 -25.92 5.60
CA THR A 370 -7.76 -26.07 6.38
C THR A 370 -8.31 -24.75 6.92
N THR A 371 -7.58 -23.63 6.82
CA THR A 371 -8.14 -22.31 7.14
C THR A 371 -9.15 -21.80 6.08
N THR A 372 -9.43 -22.56 5.01
CA THR A 372 -10.28 -22.10 3.89
C THR A 372 -11.71 -22.67 3.85
N VAL A 373 -12.14 -23.56 4.76
CA VAL A 373 -13.50 -24.14 4.70
C VAL A 373 -14.16 -24.28 6.09
N GLN A 374 -14.29 -23.16 6.81
CA GLN A 374 -15.34 -22.99 7.83
C GLN A 374 -15.74 -21.51 7.85
N GLN A 375 -16.57 -21.11 6.89
CA GLN A 375 -17.44 -19.93 6.97
C GLN A 375 -18.62 -20.08 6.00
#